data_AF-A0A6P0X7I2-F1
#
_entry.id   AF-A0A6P0X7I2-F1
#
_cell.length_a   1.000
_cell.length_b   1.000
_cell.length_c   1.000
_cell.angle_alpha   90.00
_cell.angle_beta   90.00
_cell.angle_gamma   90.00
#
_symmetry.space_group_name_H-M   'P 1'
#
loop_
_entity.id
_entity.type
_entity.pdbx_description
1 polymer ?
#
loop_
_entity_poly.entity_id
_entity_poly.type
_entity_poly.pdbx_seq_one_letter_code
_entity_poly.pdbx_strand_id
1 'polypeptide(L)'
;MNQQPQSERIIIFDTTLRDGEQCPGATLNVDEKLLVARQLARLGVDVIEAGFAFASPGDFEAVQKIAQDTGTEDGPIICSLARAIKADIQAAAEAIKPAAHPRIHTFISTSDIHLEYQLKKSRAEVLAIAEEMVAYAKSFVDDVEFSPMDAVRSDPEYLYQVLERAIAAGATTVNIPDTVGYTTPSEFGEMIRGIKENVPNIDQAIISVHGHNDLGLAVANFLEAVKNGARQLECTINGIGERAGNASLEELVMALHVRRQYYNPYLGRPVESEEPLTKIDTRQIYKTSRLVSNLTGMLVQPNKAIVGANAF
;
A
#
# COMPACT_ATOMS: atom_id res chain seq x y z
N MET A 1 -9.07 3.00 -28.49
CA MET A 1 -9.09 3.13 -27.01
C MET A 1 -8.73 1.77 -26.46
N ASN A 2 -7.45 1.53 -26.18
CA ASN A 2 -7.03 0.30 -25.50
C ASN A 2 -7.30 0.52 -24.01
N GLN A 3 -8.51 0.15 -23.56
CA GLN A 3 -8.74 -0.04 -22.13
C GLN A 3 -7.78 -1.15 -21.69
N GLN A 4 -6.84 -0.84 -20.80
CA GLN A 4 -6.15 -1.89 -20.07
C GLN A 4 -7.23 -2.69 -19.32
N PRO A 5 -7.19 -4.03 -19.35
CA PRO A 5 -8.17 -4.83 -18.63
C PRO A 5 -8.08 -4.49 -17.15
N GLN A 6 -9.19 -4.00 -16.59
CA GLN A 6 -9.32 -3.78 -15.15
C GLN A 6 -8.92 -5.09 -14.45
N SER A 7 -7.89 -5.06 -13.59
CA SER A 7 -7.42 -6.26 -12.91
C SER A 7 -8.59 -6.95 -12.22
N GLU A 8 -8.89 -8.19 -12.64
CA GLU A 8 -9.90 -9.06 -12.04
C GLU A 8 -9.48 -9.56 -10.64
N ARG A 9 -8.26 -9.22 -10.21
CA ARG A 9 -7.65 -9.64 -8.96
C ARG A 9 -7.30 -8.43 -8.10
N ILE A 10 -7.33 -8.62 -6.79
CA ILE A 10 -6.85 -7.67 -5.79
C ILE A 10 -5.36 -7.91 -5.55
N ILE A 11 -4.60 -6.83 -5.64
CA ILE A 11 -3.17 -6.75 -5.34
C ILE A 11 -3.00 -6.55 -3.83
N ILE A 12 -2.21 -7.40 -3.20
CA ILE A 12 -1.85 -7.26 -1.79
C ILE A 12 -0.49 -6.61 -1.68
N PHE A 13 -0.48 -5.36 -1.22
CA PHE A 13 0.72 -4.60 -0.93
C PHE A 13 1.01 -4.72 0.56
N ASP A 14 2.10 -5.39 0.92
CA ASP A 14 2.54 -5.50 2.30
C ASP A 14 3.57 -4.43 2.63
N THR A 15 3.29 -3.64 3.66
CA THR A 15 4.19 -2.61 4.20
C THR A 15 4.63 -2.93 5.64
N THR A 16 4.68 -4.21 6.00
CA THR A 16 5.14 -4.65 7.33
C THR A 16 6.57 -4.19 7.59
N LEU A 17 7.41 -4.17 6.55
CA LEU A 17 8.83 -3.80 6.61
C LEU A 17 9.11 -2.29 6.50
N ARG A 18 8.08 -1.47 6.31
CA ARG A 18 8.21 -0.01 6.25
C ARG A 18 7.28 0.65 7.25
N ASP A 19 5.97 0.64 7.00
CA ASP A 19 5.01 1.30 7.89
C ASP A 19 4.83 0.52 9.21
N GLY A 20 4.84 -0.81 9.13
CA GLY A 20 4.76 -1.67 10.30
C GLY A 20 5.91 -1.46 11.30
N GLU A 21 7.12 -1.25 10.77
CA GLU A 21 8.33 -1.02 11.57
C GLU A 21 8.34 0.33 12.29
N GLN A 22 7.57 1.32 11.83
CA GLN A 22 7.47 2.62 12.50
C GLN A 22 6.84 2.54 13.89
N CYS A 23 6.24 1.39 14.25
CA CYS A 23 5.74 1.14 15.59
C CYS A 23 6.89 1.17 16.63
N PRO A 24 6.77 1.96 17.71
CA PRO A 24 7.80 2.01 18.75
C PRO A 24 8.13 0.62 19.32
N GLY A 25 9.38 0.21 19.18
CA GLY A 25 9.87 -1.09 19.66
C GLY A 25 9.79 -2.24 18.64
N ALA A 26 9.25 -2.01 17.44
CA ALA A 26 9.17 -2.99 16.36
C ALA A 26 10.35 -2.96 15.37
N THR A 27 11.44 -2.25 15.71
CA THR A 27 12.60 -2.07 14.83
C THR A 27 13.28 -3.39 14.53
N LEU A 28 13.52 -3.66 13.24
CA LEU A 28 14.15 -4.89 12.76
C LEU A 28 15.54 -4.58 12.23
N ASN A 29 16.50 -5.44 12.50
CA ASN A 29 17.79 -5.36 11.82
C ASN A 29 17.69 -5.89 10.37
N VAL A 30 18.73 -5.65 9.56
CA VAL A 30 18.78 -6.02 8.14
C VAL A 30 18.47 -7.51 7.90
N ASP A 31 18.98 -8.42 8.73
CA ASP A 31 18.78 -9.85 8.57
C ASP A 31 17.37 -10.30 8.97
N GLU A 32 16.79 -9.66 9.99
CA GLU A 32 15.40 -9.86 10.40
C GLU A 32 14.43 -9.35 9.32
N LYS A 33 14.68 -8.17 8.75
CA LYS A 33 13.91 -7.64 7.61
C LYS A 33 13.95 -8.62 6.44
N LEU A 34 15.13 -9.15 6.10
CA LEU A 34 15.28 -10.14 5.04
C LEU A 34 14.52 -11.44 5.34
N LEU A 35 14.53 -11.91 6.59
CA LEU A 35 13.79 -13.11 6.99
C LEU A 35 12.28 -12.92 6.81
N VAL A 36 11.75 -11.76 7.21
CA VAL A 36 10.34 -11.40 6.98
C VAL A 36 10.04 -11.27 5.49
N ALA A 37 10.89 -10.60 4.70
CA ALA A 37 10.71 -10.45 3.25
C ALA A 37 10.60 -11.81 2.54
N ARG A 38 11.48 -12.76 2.87
CA ARG A 38 11.42 -14.13 2.34
C ARG A 38 10.12 -14.84 2.70
N GLN A 39 9.61 -14.62 3.92
CA GLN A 39 8.36 -15.20 4.35
C GLN A 39 7.15 -14.54 3.68
N LEU A 40 7.18 -13.22 3.44
CA LEU A 40 6.18 -12.50 2.66
C LEU A 40 6.14 -12.97 1.19
N ALA A 41 7.31 -13.16 0.58
CA ALA A 41 7.40 -13.74 -0.77
C ALA A 41 6.79 -15.15 -0.83
N ARG A 42 7.04 -16.00 0.19
CA ARG A 42 6.40 -17.32 0.31
C ARG A 42 4.90 -17.25 0.57
N LEU A 43 4.44 -16.24 1.31
CA LEU A 43 3.01 -15.97 1.53
C LEU A 43 2.31 -15.58 0.23
N GLY A 44 3.06 -15.05 -0.75
CA GLY A 44 2.53 -14.68 -2.06
C GLY A 44 1.93 -13.28 -2.10
N VAL A 45 2.46 -12.35 -1.31
CA VAL A 45 2.12 -10.92 -1.45
C VAL A 45 2.60 -10.41 -2.81
N ASP A 46 1.89 -9.45 -3.38
CA ASP A 46 2.22 -8.91 -4.69
C ASP A 46 3.33 -7.86 -4.62
N VAL A 47 3.31 -7.04 -3.58
CA VAL A 47 4.27 -5.98 -3.34
C VAL A 47 4.81 -6.10 -1.93
N ILE A 48 6.14 -5.98 -1.79
CA ILE A 48 6.82 -5.79 -0.51
C ILE A 48 7.38 -4.38 -0.50
N GLU A 49 6.82 -3.49 0.33
CA GLU A 49 7.47 -2.21 0.63
C GLU A 49 8.58 -2.44 1.64
N ALA A 50 9.80 -2.54 1.13
CA ALA A 50 10.96 -3.03 1.87
C ALA A 50 11.58 -1.98 2.81
N GLY A 51 11.15 -0.72 2.71
CA GLY A 51 11.63 0.37 3.56
C GLY A 51 11.65 1.74 2.89
N PHE A 52 12.18 2.72 3.62
CA PHE A 52 12.42 4.08 3.16
C PHE A 52 13.92 4.27 2.96
N ALA A 53 14.42 4.02 1.74
CA ALA A 53 15.86 3.89 1.47
C ALA A 53 16.68 5.13 1.85
N PHE A 54 16.07 6.32 1.86
CA PHE A 54 16.75 7.56 2.22
C PHE A 54 16.86 7.79 3.75
N ALA A 55 16.15 7.04 4.60
CA ALA A 55 16.15 7.29 6.05
C ALA A 55 17.55 7.17 6.66
N SER A 56 18.28 6.13 6.28
CA SER A 56 19.61 5.84 6.81
C SER A 56 20.39 4.90 5.87
N PRO A 57 21.72 4.83 6.00
CA PRO A 57 22.51 3.83 5.27
C PRO A 57 22.06 2.38 5.54
N GLY A 58 21.56 2.10 6.75
CA GLY A 58 21.04 0.77 7.10
C GLY A 58 19.73 0.44 6.40
N ASP A 59 18.84 1.42 6.24
CA ASP A 59 17.60 1.25 5.46
C ASP A 59 17.88 1.05 3.98
N PHE A 60 18.84 1.80 3.42
CA PHE A 60 19.30 1.59 2.05
C PHE A 60 19.83 0.17 1.86
N GLU A 61 20.71 -0.30 2.74
CA GLU A 61 21.27 -1.66 2.70
C GLU A 61 20.17 -2.72 2.82
N ALA A 62 19.22 -2.54 3.74
CA ALA A 62 18.10 -3.46 3.91
C ALA A 62 17.25 -3.59 2.65
N VAL A 63 16.83 -2.45 2.07
CA VAL A 63 16.03 -2.43 0.83
C VAL A 63 16.80 -3.11 -0.30
N GLN A 64 18.09 -2.79 -0.47
CA GLN A 64 18.91 -3.37 -1.53
C GLN A 64 19.11 -4.88 -1.36
N LYS A 65 19.32 -5.36 -0.13
CA LYS A 65 19.46 -6.79 0.16
C LYS A 65 18.17 -7.55 -0.12
N ILE A 66 17.02 -6.98 0.25
CA ILE A 66 15.69 -7.55 -0.04
C ILE A 66 15.43 -7.58 -1.55
N ALA A 67 15.77 -6.50 -2.27
CA ALA A 67 15.66 -6.42 -3.73
C ALA A 67 16.45 -7.53 -4.42
N GLN A 68 17.69 -7.78 -3.97
CA GLN A 68 18.55 -8.84 -4.52
C GLN A 68 18.06 -10.25 -4.23
N ASP A 69 17.53 -10.50 -3.02
CA ASP A 69 17.21 -11.85 -2.56
C ASP A 69 15.80 -12.30 -2.94
N THR A 70 14.82 -11.42 -2.78
CA THR A 70 13.39 -11.75 -2.98
C THR A 70 12.83 -11.18 -4.28
N GLY A 71 13.41 -10.10 -4.80
CA GLY A 71 12.99 -9.45 -6.05
C GLY A 71 13.40 -10.21 -7.32
N THR A 72 13.20 -11.53 -7.35
CA THR A 72 13.50 -12.38 -8.52
C THR A 72 12.40 -12.27 -9.59
N GLU A 73 12.59 -12.84 -10.78
CA GLU A 73 11.59 -12.80 -11.88
C GLU A 73 10.21 -13.37 -11.47
N ASP A 74 10.20 -14.43 -10.67
CA ASP A 74 8.98 -15.03 -10.10
C ASP A 74 8.61 -14.45 -8.71
N GLY A 75 9.37 -13.46 -8.25
CA GLY A 75 9.21 -12.82 -6.94
C GLY A 75 8.19 -11.68 -6.93
N PRO A 76 7.92 -11.11 -5.75
CA PRO A 76 7.08 -9.94 -5.61
C PRO A 76 7.73 -8.68 -6.20
N ILE A 77 6.91 -7.66 -6.41
CA ILE A 77 7.37 -6.29 -6.65
C ILE A 77 8.08 -5.80 -5.39
N ILE A 78 9.27 -5.22 -5.56
CA ILE A 78 10.02 -4.62 -4.45
C ILE A 78 9.86 -3.11 -4.51
N CYS A 79 9.23 -2.57 -3.49
CA CYS A 79 8.91 -1.16 -3.39
C CYS A 79 9.79 -0.46 -2.35
N SER A 80 10.22 0.76 -2.65
CA SER A 80 10.79 1.67 -1.65
C SER A 80 10.04 2.99 -1.64
N LEU A 81 9.75 3.47 -0.43
CA LEU A 81 9.15 4.77 -0.20
C LEU A 81 10.19 5.88 -0.47
N ALA A 82 9.75 6.99 -1.04
CA ALA A 82 10.52 8.21 -1.23
C ALA A 82 9.63 9.42 -0.95
N ARG A 83 10.17 10.48 -0.32
CA ARG A 83 9.49 11.77 -0.35
C ARG A 83 9.54 12.31 -1.78
N ALA A 84 8.62 13.20 -2.15
CA ALA A 84 8.64 13.95 -3.41
C ALA A 84 9.82 14.94 -3.50
N ILE A 85 11.05 14.41 -3.47
CA ILE A 85 12.34 15.11 -3.46
C ILE A 85 13.32 14.27 -4.30
N LYS A 86 14.09 14.91 -5.20
CA LYS A 86 15.00 14.21 -6.12
C LYS A 86 15.99 13.26 -5.44
N ALA A 87 16.57 13.67 -4.31
CA ALA A 87 17.56 12.87 -3.59
C ALA A 87 16.95 11.57 -3.02
N ASP A 88 15.75 11.65 -2.46
CA ASP A 88 15.02 10.50 -1.95
C ASP A 88 14.63 9.52 -3.06
N ILE A 89 14.09 10.03 -4.17
CA ILE A 89 13.70 9.21 -5.32
C ILE A 89 14.91 8.52 -5.94
N GLN A 90 16.04 9.22 -6.05
CA GLN A 90 17.28 8.63 -6.56
C GLN A 90 17.78 7.51 -5.63
N ALA A 91 17.77 7.73 -4.31
CA ALA A 91 18.16 6.71 -3.35
C ALA A 91 17.24 5.47 -3.41
N ALA A 92 15.91 5.68 -3.51
CA ALA A 92 14.95 4.60 -3.70
C ALA A 92 15.25 3.80 -4.98
N ALA A 93 15.44 4.49 -6.12
CA ALA A 93 15.77 3.88 -7.39
C ALA A 93 17.07 3.04 -7.34
N GLU A 94 18.12 3.57 -6.69
CA GLU A 94 19.40 2.88 -6.54
C GLU A 94 19.29 1.64 -5.63
N ALA A 95 18.51 1.73 -4.56
CA ALA A 95 18.32 0.63 -3.61
C ALA A 95 17.55 -0.54 -4.24
N ILE A 96 16.44 -0.27 -4.96
CA ILE A 96 15.60 -1.32 -5.55
C ILE A 96 16.09 -1.84 -6.90
N LYS A 97 17.11 -1.20 -7.50
CA LYS A 97 17.67 -1.56 -8.82
C LYS A 97 17.90 -3.06 -9.05
N PRO A 98 18.32 -3.87 -8.07
CA PRO A 98 18.53 -5.30 -8.28
C PRO A 98 17.24 -6.12 -8.47
N ALA A 99 16.06 -5.59 -8.10
CA ALA A 99 14.80 -6.31 -8.23
C ALA A 99 14.38 -6.41 -9.70
N ALA A 100 13.87 -7.57 -10.09
CA ALA A 100 13.28 -7.81 -11.41
C ALA A 100 12.03 -6.94 -11.65
N HIS A 101 11.27 -6.66 -10.58
CA HIS A 101 10.06 -5.84 -10.61
C HIS A 101 10.17 -4.70 -9.58
N PRO A 102 10.88 -3.61 -9.89
CA PRO A 102 11.07 -2.49 -8.97
C PRO A 102 9.89 -1.51 -9.00
N ARG A 103 9.48 -1.00 -7.83
CA ARG A 103 8.50 0.08 -7.69
C ARG A 103 9.03 1.22 -6.82
N ILE A 104 8.78 2.45 -7.24
CA ILE A 104 9.00 3.64 -6.39
C ILE A 104 7.64 4.13 -5.91
N HIS A 105 7.48 4.24 -4.60
CA HIS A 105 6.32 4.87 -3.98
C HIS A 105 6.71 6.26 -3.51
N THR A 106 6.19 7.30 -4.17
CA THR A 106 6.41 8.70 -3.78
C THR A 106 5.14 9.34 -3.25
N PHE A 107 5.27 10.33 -2.38
CA PHE A 107 4.13 10.97 -1.75
C PHE A 107 4.35 12.45 -1.46
N ILE A 108 3.25 13.19 -1.34
CA ILE A 108 3.21 14.57 -0.85
C ILE A 108 1.85 14.86 -0.19
N SER A 109 1.83 15.67 0.86
CA SER A 109 0.59 16.04 1.54
C SER A 109 -0.30 16.94 0.68
N THR A 110 -1.61 16.70 0.71
CA THR A 110 -2.59 17.45 -0.11
C THR A 110 -3.69 18.15 0.70
N SER A 111 -3.78 17.94 2.02
CA SER A 111 -4.75 18.64 2.85
C SER A 111 -4.33 20.08 3.13
N ASP A 112 -5.28 21.01 3.17
CA ASP A 112 -4.98 22.44 3.35
C ASP A 112 -4.20 22.72 4.65
N ILE A 113 -4.47 21.96 5.72
CA ILE A 113 -3.73 22.06 6.98
C ILE A 113 -2.25 21.71 6.78
N HIS A 114 -1.94 20.62 6.07
CA HIS A 114 -0.54 20.26 5.81
C HIS A 114 0.11 21.24 4.81
N LEU A 115 -0.63 21.72 3.82
CA LEU A 115 -0.13 22.72 2.86
C LEU A 115 0.28 24.02 3.55
N GLU A 116 -0.59 24.55 4.41
CA GLU A 116 -0.38 25.84 5.10
C GLU A 116 0.67 25.75 6.21
N TYR A 117 0.55 24.75 7.10
CA TYR A 117 1.33 24.74 8.35
C TYR A 117 2.60 23.90 8.27
N GLN A 118 2.62 22.82 7.48
CA GLN A 118 3.76 21.90 7.40
C GLN A 118 4.65 22.19 6.19
N LEU A 119 4.08 22.21 4.98
CA LEU A 119 4.82 22.39 3.73
C LEU A 119 5.09 23.87 3.42
N LYS A 120 4.20 24.76 3.87
CA LYS A 120 4.19 26.20 3.53
C LYS A 120 4.22 26.41 2.02
N LYS A 121 3.33 25.72 1.31
CA LYS A 121 3.21 25.72 -0.16
C LYS A 121 1.77 25.92 -0.58
N SER A 122 1.58 26.61 -1.70
CA SER A 122 0.28 26.69 -2.36
C SER A 122 -0.12 25.38 -3.02
N ARG A 123 -1.43 25.21 -3.26
CA ARG A 123 -1.98 24.10 -4.05
C ARG A 123 -1.32 23.97 -5.44
N ALA A 124 -1.06 25.09 -6.11
CA ALA A 124 -0.41 25.10 -7.42
C ALA A 124 1.05 24.60 -7.37
N GLU A 125 1.80 24.99 -6.34
CA GLU A 125 3.17 24.48 -6.14
C GLU A 125 3.17 22.97 -5.86
N VAL A 126 2.23 22.47 -5.04
CA VAL A 126 2.15 21.03 -4.75
C VAL A 126 1.73 20.21 -5.96
N LEU A 127 0.81 20.71 -6.79
CA LEU A 127 0.49 20.08 -8.09
C LEU A 127 1.73 19.97 -8.97
N ALA A 128 2.51 21.05 -9.10
CA ALA A 128 3.72 21.05 -9.91
C ALA A 128 4.79 20.08 -9.36
N ILE A 129 4.94 20.01 -8.02
CA ILE A 129 5.86 19.07 -7.39
C ILE A 129 5.42 17.62 -7.61
N ALA A 130 4.13 17.32 -7.45
CA ALA A 130 3.60 15.99 -7.71
C ALA A 130 3.87 15.55 -9.16
N GLU A 131 3.57 16.41 -10.13
CA GLU A 131 3.83 16.17 -11.55
C GLU A 131 5.34 15.94 -11.82
N GLU A 132 6.21 16.85 -11.36
CA GLU A 132 7.66 16.77 -11.60
C GLU A 132 8.28 15.51 -10.94
N MET A 133 7.91 15.22 -9.70
CA MET A 133 8.53 14.13 -8.93
C MET A 133 8.04 12.76 -9.37
N VAL A 134 6.78 12.62 -9.78
CA VAL A 134 6.29 11.38 -10.41
C VAL A 134 6.99 11.16 -11.75
N ALA A 135 7.10 12.19 -12.60
CA ALA A 135 7.83 12.08 -13.87
C ALA A 135 9.30 11.72 -13.65
N TYR A 136 9.93 12.27 -12.61
CA TYR A 136 11.30 11.95 -12.24
C TYR A 136 11.43 10.49 -11.78
N ALA A 137 10.54 9.98 -10.93
CA ALA A 137 10.51 8.57 -10.53
C ALA A 137 10.31 7.64 -11.75
N LYS A 138 9.41 8.00 -12.66
CA LYS A 138 9.13 7.27 -13.91
C LYS A 138 10.34 7.19 -14.86
N SER A 139 11.31 8.10 -14.71
CA SER A 139 12.57 8.03 -15.47
C SER A 139 13.50 6.89 -15.01
N PHE A 140 13.27 6.32 -13.83
CA PHE A 140 14.05 5.21 -13.27
C PHE A 140 13.35 3.86 -13.37
N VAL A 141 12.02 3.82 -13.18
CA VAL A 141 11.23 2.60 -13.13
C VAL A 141 9.91 2.77 -13.86
N ASP A 142 9.36 1.67 -14.38
CA ASP A 142 8.08 1.72 -15.07
C ASP A 142 6.87 1.75 -14.13
N ASP A 143 7.01 1.19 -12.93
CA ASP A 143 5.96 1.08 -11.93
C ASP A 143 6.16 2.13 -10.83
N VAL A 144 5.28 3.14 -10.81
CA VAL A 144 5.34 4.26 -9.88
C VAL A 144 4.02 4.37 -9.14
N GLU A 145 4.10 4.36 -7.81
CA GLU A 145 2.97 4.59 -6.93
C GLU A 145 3.02 6.00 -6.35
N PHE A 146 1.89 6.70 -6.39
CA PHE A 146 1.78 8.05 -5.85
C PHE A 146 0.71 8.14 -4.75
N SER A 147 1.06 8.71 -3.60
CA SER A 147 0.13 8.98 -2.49
C SER A 147 -0.08 10.48 -2.27
N PRO A 148 -1.30 11.02 -2.49
CA PRO A 148 -1.74 12.25 -1.85
C PRO A 148 -1.92 12.02 -0.33
N MET A 149 -0.89 12.31 0.46
CA MET A 149 -0.94 12.11 1.90
C MET A 149 -2.01 13.01 2.52
N ASP A 150 -2.77 12.45 3.48
CA ASP A 150 -3.94 13.09 4.11
C ASP A 150 -5.12 13.34 3.13
N ALA A 151 -5.29 12.43 2.16
CA ALA A 151 -6.34 12.51 1.13
C ALA A 151 -7.75 12.70 1.71
N VAL A 152 -8.11 11.98 2.78
CA VAL A 152 -9.46 12.01 3.38
C VAL A 152 -9.86 13.37 3.97
N ARG A 153 -8.90 14.27 4.19
CA ARG A 153 -9.14 15.66 4.65
C ARG A 153 -8.81 16.70 3.57
N SER A 154 -8.48 16.25 2.36
CA SER A 154 -8.24 17.13 1.23
C SER A 154 -9.55 17.57 0.60
N ASP A 155 -9.58 18.77 0.03
CA ASP A 155 -10.69 19.22 -0.82
C ASP A 155 -10.83 18.26 -2.02
N PRO A 156 -12.02 17.66 -2.27
CA PRO A 156 -12.17 16.63 -3.29
C PRO A 156 -11.76 17.09 -4.70
N GLU A 157 -12.14 18.30 -5.11
CA GLU A 157 -11.80 18.83 -6.44
C GLU A 157 -10.29 18.99 -6.62
N TYR A 158 -9.60 19.47 -5.58
CA TYR A 158 -8.15 19.54 -5.59
C TYR A 158 -7.50 18.17 -5.61
N LEU A 159 -8.02 17.21 -4.82
CA LEU A 159 -7.53 15.83 -4.83
C LEU A 159 -7.64 15.21 -6.23
N TYR A 160 -8.76 15.42 -6.93
CA TYR A 160 -8.94 14.92 -8.30
C TYR A 160 -7.89 15.49 -9.26
N GLN A 161 -7.59 16.79 -9.16
CA GLN A 161 -6.54 17.44 -9.97
C GLN A 161 -5.16 16.86 -9.66
N VAL A 162 -4.83 16.61 -8.39
CA VAL A 162 -3.53 16.02 -8.01
C VAL A 162 -3.39 14.62 -8.59
N LEU A 163 -4.44 13.80 -8.48
CA LEU A 163 -4.46 12.45 -9.02
C LEU A 163 -4.34 12.44 -10.55
N GLU A 164 -5.12 13.28 -11.25
CA GLU A 164 -5.06 13.40 -12.71
C GLU A 164 -3.63 13.73 -13.18
N ARG A 165 -2.98 14.66 -12.49
CA ARG A 165 -1.61 15.11 -12.79
C ARG A 165 -0.56 14.03 -12.51
N ALA A 166 -0.67 13.32 -11.38
CA ALA A 166 0.22 12.21 -11.07
C ALA A 166 0.11 11.10 -12.11
N ILE A 167 -1.11 10.73 -12.52
CA ILE A 167 -1.32 9.70 -13.54
C ILE A 167 -0.76 10.16 -14.89
N ALA A 168 -1.02 11.41 -15.29
CA ALA A 168 -0.48 11.98 -16.53
C ALA A 168 1.05 12.04 -16.55
N ALA A 169 1.69 12.22 -15.39
CA ALA A 169 3.14 12.20 -15.23
C ALA A 169 3.75 10.79 -15.24
N GLY A 170 2.93 9.74 -15.14
CA GLY A 170 3.36 8.34 -15.24
C GLY A 170 3.15 7.48 -14.00
N ALA A 171 2.38 7.94 -13.00
CA ALA A 171 1.95 7.06 -11.91
C ALA A 171 1.04 5.94 -12.46
N THR A 172 1.41 4.70 -12.19
CA THR A 172 0.65 3.49 -12.55
C THR A 172 -0.27 3.03 -11.42
N THR A 173 -0.01 3.50 -10.20
CA THR A 173 -0.84 3.27 -9.01
C THR A 173 -1.02 4.58 -8.26
N VAL A 174 -2.24 4.87 -7.80
CA VAL A 174 -2.54 5.99 -6.91
C VAL A 174 -3.12 5.48 -5.60
N ASN A 175 -2.44 5.75 -4.50
CA ASN A 175 -2.81 5.28 -3.17
C ASN A 175 -3.57 6.35 -2.39
N ILE A 176 -4.73 5.99 -1.87
CA ILE A 176 -5.62 6.90 -1.15
C ILE A 176 -5.56 6.54 0.35
N PRO A 177 -4.77 7.29 1.15
CA PRO A 177 -4.62 7.00 2.57
C PRO A 177 -5.71 7.63 3.45
N ASP A 178 -6.38 6.83 4.28
CA ASP A 178 -7.00 7.30 5.53
C ASP A 178 -5.90 7.48 6.59
N THR A 179 -5.21 8.62 6.49
CA THR A 179 -4.01 8.94 7.29
C THR A 179 -4.32 9.00 8.79
N VAL A 180 -5.53 9.47 9.15
CA VAL A 180 -5.93 9.64 10.55
C VAL A 180 -6.63 8.39 11.11
N GLY A 181 -7.30 7.60 10.26
CA GLY A 181 -7.97 6.36 10.67
C GLY A 181 -9.39 6.56 11.22
N TYR A 182 -10.03 7.69 10.88
CA TYR A 182 -11.34 8.08 11.43
C TYR A 182 -12.51 7.92 10.45
N THR A 183 -12.23 7.57 9.19
CA THR A 183 -13.32 7.39 8.22
C THR A 183 -14.16 6.17 8.58
N THR A 184 -15.44 6.26 8.31
CA THR A 184 -16.33 5.09 8.32
C THR A 184 -16.35 4.40 6.96
N PRO A 185 -16.77 3.13 6.87
CA PRO A 185 -16.71 2.39 5.62
C PRO A 185 -17.45 3.10 4.49
N SER A 186 -18.66 3.61 4.74
CA SER A 186 -19.45 4.33 3.75
C SER A 186 -18.70 5.58 3.26
N GLU A 187 -18.18 6.42 4.15
CA GLU A 187 -17.45 7.65 3.77
C GLU A 187 -16.22 7.33 2.91
N PHE A 188 -15.44 6.32 3.29
CA PHE A 188 -14.27 5.91 2.53
C PHE A 188 -14.64 5.31 1.16
N GLY A 189 -15.69 4.49 1.11
CA GLY A 189 -16.23 3.96 -0.15
C GLY A 189 -16.72 5.06 -1.10
N GLU A 190 -17.42 6.06 -0.57
CA GLU A 190 -17.91 7.21 -1.34
C GLU A 190 -16.76 8.05 -1.90
N MET A 191 -15.69 8.23 -1.13
CA MET A 191 -14.48 8.90 -1.60
C MET A 191 -13.84 8.15 -2.79
N ILE A 192 -13.69 6.83 -2.70
CA ILE A 192 -13.14 6.02 -3.80
C ILE A 192 -14.06 6.07 -5.03
N ARG A 193 -15.38 6.03 -4.83
CA ARG A 193 -16.35 6.23 -5.91
C ARG A 193 -16.20 7.60 -6.57
N GLY A 194 -16.10 8.66 -5.75
CA GLY A 194 -15.90 10.03 -6.23
C GLY A 194 -14.64 10.18 -7.07
N ILE A 195 -13.52 9.59 -6.65
CA ILE A 195 -12.27 9.56 -7.44
C ILE A 195 -12.50 8.88 -8.80
N LYS A 196 -13.15 7.72 -8.80
CA LYS A 196 -13.42 6.96 -10.03
C LYS A 196 -14.35 7.70 -11.01
N GLU A 197 -15.27 8.50 -10.49
CA GLU A 197 -16.24 9.27 -11.29
C GLU A 197 -15.66 10.58 -11.83
N ASN A 198 -14.70 11.19 -11.12
CA ASN A 198 -14.29 12.57 -11.40
C ASN A 198 -12.83 12.75 -11.86
N VAL A 199 -11.96 11.74 -11.71
CA VAL A 199 -10.58 11.80 -12.24
C VAL A 199 -10.58 11.29 -13.70
N PRO A 200 -10.34 12.15 -14.72
CA PRO A 200 -10.61 11.81 -16.12
C PRO A 200 -9.79 10.64 -16.69
N ASN A 201 -8.58 10.42 -16.18
CA ASN A 201 -7.64 9.39 -16.61
C ASN A 201 -7.47 8.26 -15.57
N ILE A 202 -8.41 8.12 -14.63
CA ILE A 202 -8.30 7.14 -13.53
C ILE A 202 -8.22 5.69 -14.01
N ASP A 203 -8.73 5.39 -15.20
CA ASP A 203 -8.68 4.07 -15.83
C ASP A 203 -7.27 3.67 -16.29
N GLN A 204 -6.31 4.58 -16.26
CA GLN A 204 -4.90 4.35 -16.60
C GLN A 204 -4.04 3.97 -15.37
N ALA A 205 -4.61 3.99 -14.17
CA ALA A 205 -3.92 3.66 -12.93
C ALA A 205 -4.74 2.73 -12.03
N ILE A 206 -4.06 1.98 -11.18
CA ILE A 206 -4.68 1.19 -10.12
C ILE A 206 -4.99 2.10 -8.94
N ILE A 207 -6.23 2.06 -8.43
CA ILE A 207 -6.57 2.67 -7.15
C ILE A 207 -6.11 1.72 -6.04
N SER A 208 -5.13 2.19 -5.28
CA SER A 208 -4.64 1.60 -4.03
C SER A 208 -5.31 2.31 -2.85
N VAL A 209 -5.50 1.60 -1.75
CA VAL A 209 -5.95 2.19 -0.48
C VAL A 209 -5.03 1.80 0.66
N HIS A 210 -4.80 2.78 1.51
CA HIS A 210 -4.02 2.67 2.73
C HIS A 210 -4.86 3.25 3.87
N GLY A 211 -4.72 2.76 5.10
CA GLY A 211 -5.53 3.29 6.18
C GLY A 211 -5.23 2.67 7.52
N HIS A 212 -5.52 3.46 8.54
CA HIS A 212 -5.19 3.14 9.92
C HIS A 212 -6.42 2.69 10.71
N ASN A 213 -6.15 2.01 11.81
CA ASN A 213 -7.16 1.30 12.58
C ASN A 213 -7.59 2.04 13.86
N ASP A 214 -7.46 3.37 13.89
CA ASP A 214 -7.69 4.18 15.09
C ASP A 214 -9.11 4.02 15.67
N LEU A 215 -10.12 3.72 14.84
CA LEU A 215 -11.48 3.39 15.27
C LEU A 215 -11.84 1.90 15.14
N GLY A 216 -10.88 1.02 14.83
CA GLY A 216 -11.13 -0.41 14.61
C GLY A 216 -11.82 -0.73 13.27
N LEU A 217 -11.75 0.19 12.30
CA LEU A 217 -12.50 0.12 11.04
C LEU A 217 -11.63 -0.10 9.79
N ALA A 218 -10.31 -0.21 9.91
CA ALA A 218 -9.41 -0.23 8.75
C ALA A 218 -9.78 -1.33 7.72
N VAL A 219 -10.02 -2.55 8.20
CA VAL A 219 -10.41 -3.69 7.35
C VAL A 219 -11.76 -3.45 6.68
N ALA A 220 -12.73 -2.91 7.42
CA ALA A 220 -14.07 -2.62 6.88
C ALA A 220 -14.02 -1.50 5.81
N ASN A 221 -13.23 -0.46 6.04
CA ASN A 221 -13.02 0.64 5.10
C ASN A 221 -12.45 0.10 3.78
N PHE A 222 -11.43 -0.76 3.84
CA PHE A 222 -10.82 -1.35 2.65
C PHE A 222 -11.76 -2.25 1.86
N LEU A 223 -12.53 -3.08 2.55
CA LEU A 223 -13.52 -3.95 1.90
C LEU A 223 -14.62 -3.12 1.22
N GLU A 224 -14.96 -1.95 1.76
CA GLU A 224 -15.87 -1.01 1.10
C GLU A 224 -15.20 -0.30 -0.09
N ALA A 225 -13.92 0.06 0.01
CA ALA A 225 -13.14 0.61 -1.11
C ALA A 225 -13.07 -0.36 -2.30
N VAL A 226 -12.91 -1.68 -2.06
CA VAL A 226 -12.94 -2.72 -3.11
C VAL A 226 -14.23 -2.68 -3.91
N LYS A 227 -15.38 -2.53 -3.22
CA LYS A 227 -16.70 -2.43 -3.86
C LYS A 227 -16.81 -1.21 -4.79
N ASN A 228 -16.09 -0.14 -4.47
CA ASN A 228 -16.14 1.13 -5.19
C ASN A 228 -15.02 1.32 -6.23
N GLY A 229 -14.07 0.37 -6.34
CA GLY A 229 -13.12 0.31 -7.45
C GLY A 229 -11.66 0.11 -7.07
N ALA A 230 -11.32 0.11 -5.77
CA ALA A 230 -9.94 -0.18 -5.35
C ALA A 230 -9.52 -1.59 -5.79
N ARG A 231 -8.27 -1.72 -6.24
CA ARG A 231 -7.67 -2.98 -6.72
C ARG A 231 -6.31 -3.29 -6.09
N GLN A 232 -5.80 -2.41 -5.25
CA GLN A 232 -4.66 -2.68 -4.37
C GLN A 232 -5.00 -2.30 -2.93
N LEU A 233 -4.54 -3.11 -1.98
CA LEU A 233 -4.75 -2.92 -0.54
C LEU A 233 -3.39 -2.88 0.16
N GLU A 234 -3.01 -1.74 0.73
CA GLU A 234 -1.80 -1.61 1.56
C GLU A 234 -2.09 -2.03 3.01
N CYS A 235 -1.46 -3.11 3.44
CA CYS A 235 -1.72 -3.72 4.73
C CYS A 235 -0.44 -4.25 5.37
N THR A 236 -0.57 -4.73 6.61
CA THR A 236 0.56 -5.34 7.33
C THR A 236 0.14 -6.62 8.03
N ILE A 237 1.10 -7.52 8.22
CA ILE A 237 0.91 -8.71 9.04
C ILE A 237 0.54 -8.31 10.47
N ASN A 238 -0.50 -8.93 11.03
CA ASN A 238 -1.04 -8.61 12.36
C ASN A 238 -1.63 -7.20 12.50
N GLY A 239 -1.67 -6.40 11.43
CA GLY A 239 -2.08 -5.00 11.49
C GLY A 239 -1.06 -4.10 12.20
N ILE A 240 0.22 -4.48 12.26
CA ILE A 240 1.25 -3.63 12.89
C ILE A 240 1.40 -2.28 12.16
N GLY A 241 1.74 -1.23 12.91
CA GLY A 241 1.91 0.13 12.41
C GLY A 241 1.92 1.12 13.57
N GLU A 242 2.06 2.41 13.27
CA GLU A 242 1.90 3.45 14.27
C GLU A 242 0.49 3.45 14.90
N ARG A 243 0.37 3.99 16.13
CA ARG A 243 -0.90 4.17 16.85
C ARG A 243 -1.68 2.84 17.01
N ALA A 244 -2.88 2.75 16.45
CA ALA A 244 -3.72 1.55 16.46
C ALA A 244 -3.38 0.56 15.33
N GLY A 245 -2.40 0.91 14.48
CA GLY A 245 -1.89 0.06 13.41
C GLY A 245 -2.60 0.23 12.07
N ASN A 246 -2.22 -0.63 11.14
CA ASN A 246 -2.73 -0.69 9.77
C ASN A 246 -3.91 -1.66 9.64
N ALA A 247 -4.53 -1.67 8.46
CA ALA A 247 -5.38 -2.78 8.06
C ALA A 247 -4.58 -4.10 8.10
N SER A 248 -5.16 -5.12 8.75
CA SER A 248 -4.52 -6.42 8.92
C SER A 248 -4.63 -7.26 7.65
N LEU A 249 -3.48 -7.68 7.12
CA LEU A 249 -3.38 -8.47 5.88
C LEU A 249 -4.21 -9.75 5.97
N GLU A 250 -4.05 -10.52 7.06
CA GLU A 250 -4.73 -11.79 7.21
C GLU A 250 -6.26 -11.66 7.28
N GLU A 251 -6.76 -10.57 7.85
CA GLU A 251 -8.20 -10.31 7.92
C GLU A 251 -8.77 -9.93 6.56
N LEU A 252 -8.10 -9.04 5.82
CA LEU A 252 -8.50 -8.65 4.46
C LEU A 252 -8.53 -9.86 3.53
N VAL A 253 -7.45 -10.63 3.52
CA VAL A 253 -7.31 -11.81 2.65
C VAL A 253 -8.37 -12.84 2.98
N MET A 254 -8.58 -13.15 4.26
CA MET A 254 -9.57 -14.16 4.64
C MET A 254 -11.01 -13.69 4.44
N ALA A 255 -11.32 -12.40 4.62
CA ALA A 255 -12.63 -11.85 4.28
C ALA A 255 -12.93 -12.02 2.78
N LEU A 256 -11.98 -11.65 1.91
CA LEU A 256 -12.10 -11.83 0.45
C LEU A 256 -12.17 -13.31 0.06
N HIS A 257 -11.40 -14.17 0.74
CA HIS A 257 -11.38 -15.62 0.46
C HIS A 257 -12.71 -16.29 0.84
N VAL A 258 -13.19 -16.08 2.08
CA VAL A 258 -14.39 -16.72 2.62
C VAL A 258 -15.66 -16.15 1.98
N ARG A 259 -15.69 -14.84 1.72
CA ARG A 259 -16.84 -14.14 1.12
C ARG A 259 -16.65 -13.91 -0.38
N ARG A 260 -15.81 -14.70 -1.06
CA ARG A 260 -15.49 -14.54 -2.49
C ARG A 260 -16.71 -14.34 -3.38
N GLN A 261 -17.75 -15.17 -3.22
CA GLN A 261 -18.98 -15.07 -4.02
C GLN A 261 -19.67 -13.71 -3.90
N TYR A 262 -19.58 -13.07 -2.73
CA TYR A 262 -20.13 -11.74 -2.50
C TYR A 262 -19.29 -10.65 -3.19
N TYR A 263 -17.96 -10.79 -3.20
CA TYR A 263 -17.08 -9.81 -3.82
C TYR A 263 -16.95 -9.96 -5.35
N ASN A 264 -17.14 -11.15 -5.89
CA ASN A 264 -17.00 -11.46 -7.33
C ASN A 264 -17.70 -10.43 -8.25
N PRO A 265 -18.97 -10.04 -8.06
CA PRO A 265 -19.64 -9.06 -8.91
C PRO A 265 -18.96 -7.69 -8.95
N TYR A 266 -18.39 -7.24 -7.83
CA TYR A 266 -17.68 -5.95 -7.75
C TYR A 266 -16.35 -5.96 -8.51
N LEU A 267 -15.83 -7.15 -8.85
CA LEU A 267 -14.65 -7.35 -9.67
C LEU A 267 -15.00 -7.73 -11.12
N GLY A 268 -16.28 -7.72 -11.50
CA GLY A 268 -16.73 -8.12 -12.84
C GLY A 268 -16.70 -9.64 -13.07
N ARG A 269 -16.63 -10.43 -11.99
CA ARG A 269 -16.53 -11.90 -12.06
C ARG A 269 -17.90 -12.55 -11.79
N PRO A 270 -18.17 -13.75 -12.36
CA PRO A 270 -19.38 -14.51 -12.03
C PRO A 270 -19.45 -14.84 -10.54
N VAL A 271 -20.65 -14.84 -9.95
CA VAL A 271 -20.87 -15.07 -8.50
C VAL A 271 -20.28 -16.41 -8.08
N GLU A 272 -20.48 -17.43 -8.90
CA GLU A 272 -20.04 -18.81 -8.72
C GLU A 272 -18.53 -19.03 -8.95
N SER A 273 -17.78 -18.02 -9.39
CA SER A 273 -16.35 -18.17 -9.66
C SER A 273 -15.58 -18.60 -8.40
N GLU A 274 -14.82 -19.68 -8.55
CA GLU A 274 -14.00 -20.25 -7.49
C GLU A 274 -12.56 -19.76 -7.48
N GLU A 275 -12.10 -19.06 -8.54
CA GLU A 275 -10.69 -18.68 -8.59
C GLU A 275 -10.39 -17.61 -7.53
N PRO A 276 -9.23 -17.69 -6.85
CA PRO A 276 -8.87 -16.75 -5.79
C PRO A 276 -8.89 -15.28 -6.23
N LEU A 277 -9.33 -14.40 -5.32
CA LEU A 277 -9.30 -12.95 -5.54
C LEU A 277 -7.91 -12.33 -5.27
N THR A 278 -6.98 -13.09 -4.69
CA THR A 278 -5.61 -12.68 -4.37
C THR A 278 -4.65 -13.85 -4.65
N LYS A 279 -3.33 -13.59 -4.71
CA LYS A 279 -2.30 -14.64 -4.87
C LYS A 279 -1.86 -15.30 -3.56
N ILE A 280 -2.46 -14.91 -2.44
CA ILE A 280 -1.99 -15.30 -1.11
C ILE A 280 -2.20 -16.78 -0.86
N ASP A 281 -1.13 -17.49 -0.48
CA ASP A 281 -1.23 -18.84 0.08
C ASP A 281 -1.69 -18.74 1.54
N THR A 282 -2.99 -18.91 1.76
CA THR A 282 -3.62 -18.78 3.08
C THR A 282 -3.04 -19.73 4.12
N ARG A 283 -2.39 -20.82 3.71
CA ARG A 283 -1.72 -21.77 4.62
C ARG A 283 -0.45 -21.19 5.25
N GLN A 284 0.12 -20.12 4.68
CA GLN A 284 1.30 -19.45 5.23
C GLN A 284 0.96 -18.39 6.29
N ILE A 285 -0.30 -17.94 6.38
CA ILE A 285 -0.73 -16.81 7.21
C ILE A 285 -0.27 -16.95 8.67
N TYR A 286 -0.60 -18.06 9.33
CA TYR A 286 -0.28 -18.24 10.75
C TYR A 286 1.24 -18.23 11.00
N LYS A 287 2.00 -18.90 10.13
CA LYS A 287 3.46 -18.92 10.23
C LYS A 287 4.05 -17.52 10.06
N THR A 288 3.56 -16.74 9.10
CA THR A 288 4.00 -15.35 8.89
C THR A 288 3.65 -14.47 10.09
N SER A 289 2.44 -14.57 10.62
CA SER A 289 2.00 -13.87 11.84
C SER A 289 2.92 -14.14 13.03
N ARG A 290 3.25 -15.42 13.28
CA ARG A 290 4.14 -15.83 14.37
C ARG A 290 5.56 -15.32 14.18
N LEU A 291 6.08 -15.35 12.95
CA LEU A 291 7.41 -14.81 12.64
C LEU A 291 7.49 -13.32 12.97
N VAL A 292 6.57 -12.53 12.42
CA VAL A 292 6.53 -11.08 12.64
C VAL A 292 6.37 -10.76 14.12
N SER A 293 5.43 -11.42 14.82
CA SER A 293 5.22 -11.21 16.26
C SER A 293 6.45 -11.54 17.10
N ASN A 294 7.18 -12.61 16.76
CA ASN A 294 8.39 -12.99 17.49
C ASN A 294 9.56 -12.01 17.26
N LEU A 295 9.71 -11.47 16.05
CA LEU A 295 10.82 -10.55 15.72
C LEU A 295 10.57 -9.13 16.20
N THR A 296 9.32 -8.65 16.13
CA THR A 296 8.98 -7.26 16.54
C THR A 296 8.63 -7.15 18.01
N GLY A 297 8.40 -8.27 18.71
CA GLY A 297 7.88 -8.27 20.07
C GLY A 297 6.40 -7.86 20.19
N MET A 298 5.74 -7.53 19.07
CA MET A 298 4.32 -7.16 19.03
C MET A 298 3.47 -8.42 19.17
N LEU A 299 2.96 -8.68 20.37
CA LEU A 299 2.18 -9.87 20.68
C LEU A 299 0.77 -9.81 20.08
N VAL A 300 0.33 -10.93 19.53
CA VAL A 300 -1.04 -11.12 19.04
C VAL A 300 -1.95 -11.53 20.20
N GLN A 301 -3.04 -10.77 20.44
CA GLN A 301 -4.01 -11.12 21.47
C GLN A 301 -4.74 -12.44 21.17
N PRO A 302 -5.13 -13.23 22.19
CA PRO A 302 -5.71 -14.57 21.98
C PRO A 302 -6.95 -14.60 21.08
N ASN A 303 -7.79 -13.57 21.13
CA ASN A 303 -9.03 -13.45 20.36
C ASN A 303 -8.88 -12.62 19.07
N LYS A 304 -7.66 -12.37 18.57
CA LYS A 304 -7.44 -11.75 17.25
C LYS A 304 -8.00 -12.66 16.16
N ALA A 305 -8.70 -12.07 15.19
CA ALA A 305 -9.24 -12.83 14.06
C ALA A 305 -8.12 -13.54 13.28
N ILE A 306 -8.41 -14.76 12.81
CA ILE A 306 -7.55 -15.64 11.99
C ILE A 306 -6.32 -16.19 12.72
N VAL A 307 -5.54 -15.36 13.40
CA VAL A 307 -4.21 -15.70 13.93
C VAL A 307 -4.11 -15.72 15.46
N GLY A 308 -5.18 -15.29 16.15
CA GLY A 308 -5.28 -15.40 17.60
C GLY A 308 -5.30 -16.87 18.06
N ALA A 309 -4.73 -17.15 19.22
CA ALA A 309 -4.64 -18.51 19.77
C ALA A 309 -6.01 -19.19 19.98
N ASN A 310 -7.09 -18.42 20.09
CA ASN A 310 -8.46 -18.90 20.27
C ASN A 310 -9.32 -18.72 19.01
N ALA A 311 -8.74 -18.43 17.85
CA ALA A 311 -9.50 -18.20 16.62
C ALA A 311 -10.21 -19.47 16.10
N PHE A 312 -9.67 -20.66 16.43
CA PHE A 312 -10.19 -21.97 16.04
C PHE A 312 -9.97 -23.00 17.15
#